data_AF-A0A8T5ZKB1-F1
#
_entry.id   AF-A0A8T5ZKB1-F1
#
_cell.length_a   1.000
_cell.length_b   1.000
_cell.length_c   1.000
_cell.angle_alpha   90.00
_cell.angle_beta   90.00
_cell.angle_gamma   90.00
#
_symmetry.space_group_name_H-M   'P 1'
#
loop_
_entity.id
_entity.type
_entity.pdbx_description
1 polymer ?
#
loop_
_entity_poly.entity_id
_entity_poly.type
_entity_poly.pdbx_seq_one_letter_code
_entity_poly.pdbx_strand_id
1 'polypeptide(L)'
;MDQVVVFQKMFEQVRKEQNFSWFYSELKHHRIAHYIYYLATDNIRIITHDDTVLLLRGTRNLLKVSTTKNPAKIKEAALLHICGKSTFREYCSTLAGAGVFR
;
A
#
# COMPACT_ATOMS: atom_id res chain seq x y z
N MET A 1 1.03 23.34 0.77
CA MET A 1 1.12 22.10 1.57
C MET A 1 2.16 21.21 0.93
N ASP A 2 2.98 20.53 1.72
CA ASP A 2 3.95 19.55 1.23
C ASP A 2 3.23 18.42 0.48
N GLN A 3 3.66 18.10 -0.76
CA GLN A 3 3.08 17.02 -1.57
C GLN A 3 3.07 15.68 -0.82
N VAL A 4 4.09 15.45 0.03
CA VAL A 4 4.20 14.26 0.88
C VAL A 4 2.98 14.13 1.80
N VAL A 5 2.50 15.23 2.38
CA VAL A 5 1.35 15.24 3.30
C VAL A 5 0.04 14.94 2.57
N VAL A 6 -0.11 15.44 1.32
CA VAL A 6 -1.27 15.17 0.49
C VAL A 6 -1.35 13.67 0.17
N PHE A 7 -0.25 13.09 -0.31
CA PHE A 7 -0.20 11.66 -0.60
C PHE A 7 -0.40 10.83 0.66
N GLN A 8 0.20 11.20 1.79
CA GLN A 8 0.01 10.48 3.05
C GLN A 8 -1.47 10.42 3.45
N LYS A 9 -2.21 11.53 3.36
CA LYS A 9 -3.65 11.56 3.65
C LYS A 9 -4.44 10.72 2.65
N MET A 10 -4.11 10.79 1.37
CA MET A 10 -4.75 9.98 0.32
C MET A 10 -4.59 8.48 0.57
N PHE A 11 -3.37 8.04 0.92
CA PHE A 11 -3.12 6.64 1.30
C PHE A 11 -3.84 6.26 2.60
N GLU A 12 -3.91 7.14 3.59
CA GLU A 12 -4.64 6.86 4.82
C GLU A 12 -6.15 6.72 4.58
N GLN A 13 -6.71 7.56 3.71
CA GLN A 13 -8.13 7.53 3.36
C GLN A 13 -8.49 6.24 2.63
N VAL A 14 -7.74 5.82 1.61
CA VAL A 14 -8.04 4.56 0.89
C VAL A 14 -7.91 3.34 1.81
N ARG A 15 -7.00 3.37 2.81
CA ARG A 15 -6.86 2.29 3.80
C ARG A 15 -8.09 2.15 4.70
N LYS A 16 -8.82 3.24 4.96
CA LYS A 16 -10.02 3.25 5.81
C LYS A 16 -11.30 3.02 4.99
N GLU A 17 -11.47 3.78 3.92
CA GLU A 17 -12.71 3.81 3.14
C GLU A 17 -12.74 2.73 2.04
N GLN A 18 -11.58 2.18 1.66
CA GLN A 18 -11.44 1.25 0.53
C GLN A 18 -12.05 1.78 -0.79
N ASN A 19 -12.12 3.11 -0.93
CA ASN A 19 -12.67 3.75 -2.13
C ASN A 19 -11.62 3.75 -3.26
N PHE A 20 -11.54 2.64 -3.98
CA PHE A 20 -10.58 2.45 -5.06
C PHE A 20 -10.82 3.37 -6.27
N SER A 21 -12.08 3.77 -6.53
CA SER A 21 -12.42 4.65 -7.65
C SER A 21 -11.88 6.06 -7.47
N TRP A 22 -12.07 6.62 -6.27
CA TRP A 22 -11.49 7.91 -5.90
C TRP A 22 -9.95 7.85 -5.90
N PHE A 23 -9.38 6.80 -5.30
CA PHE A 23 -7.92 6.63 -5.24
C PHE A 23 -7.29 6.56 -6.64
N TYR A 24 -7.89 5.83 -7.58
CA TYR A 24 -7.41 5.75 -8.95
C TYR A 24 -7.47 7.11 -9.68
N SER A 25 -8.54 7.89 -9.43
CA SER A 25 -8.70 9.23 -9.99
C SER A 25 -7.59 10.16 -9.50
N GLU A 26 -7.26 10.11 -8.21
CA GLU A 26 -6.17 10.91 -7.63
C GLU A 26 -4.78 10.48 -8.13
N LEU A 27 -4.52 9.17 -8.29
CA LEU A 27 -3.25 8.69 -8.86
C LEU A 27 -3.04 9.27 -10.27
N LYS A 28 -4.11 9.30 -11.07
CA LYS A 28 -4.10 9.86 -12.43
C LYS A 28 -3.96 11.39 -12.42
N HIS A 29 -4.66 12.06 -11.50
CA HIS A 29 -4.58 13.51 -11.34
C HIS A 29 -3.16 13.97 -11.00
N HIS A 30 -2.49 13.24 -10.10
CA HIS A 30 -1.12 13.49 -9.69
C HIS A 30 -0.05 12.96 -10.65
N ARG A 31 -0.43 12.41 -11.82
CA ARG A 31 0.48 11.83 -12.83
C ARG A 31 1.47 10.83 -12.21
N ILE A 32 0.98 9.96 -11.32
CA ILE A 32 1.79 8.90 -10.73
C ILE A 32 1.94 7.78 -11.75
N ALA A 33 3.17 7.47 -12.15
CA ALA A 33 3.47 6.39 -13.08
C ALA A 33 3.38 5.03 -12.38
N HIS A 34 4.03 4.89 -11.23
CA HIS A 34 3.94 3.71 -10.38
C HIS A 34 4.32 4.05 -8.93
N TYR A 35 3.87 3.23 -7.99
CA TYR A 35 4.31 3.29 -6.60
C TYR A 35 4.76 1.91 -6.13
N ILE A 36 5.74 1.89 -5.23
CA ILE A 36 6.27 0.69 -4.58
C ILE A 36 5.93 0.78 -3.11
N TYR A 37 5.13 -0.16 -2.62
CA TYR A 37 4.75 -0.25 -1.22
C TYR A 37 5.62 -1.28 -0.50
N TYR A 38 6.53 -0.83 0.35
CA TYR A 38 7.39 -1.70 1.13
C TYR A 38 6.67 -2.21 2.37
N LEU A 39 6.12 -3.42 2.31
CA LEU A 39 5.34 -3.99 3.41
C LEU A 39 6.13 -4.09 4.71
N ALA A 40 7.44 -4.34 4.65
CA ALA A 40 8.27 -4.47 5.84
C ALA A 40 8.33 -3.19 6.67
N THR A 41 8.39 -2.02 6.01
CA THR A 41 8.62 -0.71 6.63
C THR A 41 7.41 0.22 6.56
N ASP A 42 6.33 -0.17 5.88
CA ASP A 42 5.19 0.69 5.54
C ASP A 42 5.60 1.93 4.71
N ASN A 43 6.81 1.91 4.13
CA ASN A 43 7.29 2.97 3.26
C ASN A 43 6.65 2.88 1.88
N ILE A 44 6.29 4.03 1.32
CA ILE A 44 5.74 4.09 -0.04
C ILE A 44 6.65 4.97 -0.87
N ARG A 45 7.21 4.39 -1.93
CA ARG A 45 7.96 5.14 -2.94
C ARG A 45 7.03 5.42 -4.10
N ILE A 46 6.79 6.69 -4.38
CA ILE A 46 5.93 7.14 -5.47
C ILE A 46 6.83 7.68 -6.57
N ILE A 47 6.61 7.24 -7.81
CA ILE A 47 7.33 7.69 -8.99
C ILE A 47 6.31 8.35 -9.91
N THR A 48 6.49 9.64 -10.19
CA THR A 48 5.65 10.37 -11.14
C THR A 48 6.14 10.17 -12.58
N HIS A 49 5.31 10.54 -13.55
CA HIS A 49 5.69 10.54 -14.96
C HIS A 49 6.86 11.48 -15.29
N ASP A 50 7.10 12.49 -14.45
CA ASP A 50 8.21 13.44 -14.58
C ASP A 50 9.48 12.95 -13.86
N ASP A 51 9.59 11.63 -13.61
CA ASP A 51 10.67 10.95 -12.89
C ASP A 51 10.95 11.49 -11.47
N THR A 52 9.98 12.20 -10.89
CA THR A 52 10.08 12.66 -9.50
C THR A 52 9.83 11.48 -8.57
N VAL A 53 10.75 11.28 -7.63
CA VAL A 53 10.65 10.24 -6.61
C VAL A 53 10.27 10.87 -5.28
N LEU A 54 9.13 10.46 -4.74
CA LEU A 54 8.67 10.83 -3.41
C LEU A 54 8.71 9.63 -2.49
N LEU A 55 9.16 9.84 -1.25
CA LEU A 55 9.18 8.82 -0.21
C LEU A 55 8.22 9.19 0.91
N LEU A 56 7.15 8.41 1.04
CA LEU A 56 6.31 8.42 2.23
C LEU A 56 6.91 7.47 3.25
N ARG A 57 7.29 7.99 4.42
CA ARG A 57 7.76 7.16 5.52
C ARG A 57 6.57 6.59 6.28
N GLY A 58 6.56 5.27 6.41
CA GLY A 58 5.61 4.57 7.25
C GLY A 58 5.88 4.89 8.73
N THR A 59 4.83 4.92 9.54
CA THR A 59 4.93 5.08 10.99
C THR A 59 4.85 3.74 11.73
N ARG A 60 4.69 2.63 11.00
CA ARG A 60 4.54 1.30 11.59
C ARG A 60 5.88 0.66 11.95
N ASN A 61 5.87 -0.15 13.00
CA ASN A 61 6.97 -1.05 13.32
C ASN A 61 7.26 -2.03 12.18
N LEU A 62 8.52 -2.44 12.10
CA LEU A 62 9.02 -3.40 11.12
C LEU A 62 8.22 -4.70 11.19
N LEU A 63 7.71 -5.15 10.03
CA LEU A 63 7.12 -6.48 9.90
C LEU A 63 8.16 -7.50 9.45
N LYS A 64 8.13 -8.67 10.09
CA LYS A 64 8.87 -9.85 9.63
C LYS A 64 8.18 -10.40 8.38
N VAL A 65 8.87 -10.33 7.25
CA VAL A 65 8.41 -10.90 5.99
C VAL A 65 8.94 -12.33 5.88
N SER A 66 8.07 -13.26 5.46
CA SER A 66 8.48 -14.63 5.19
C SER A 66 9.35 -14.71 3.94
N THR A 67 10.33 -15.60 3.93
CA THR A 67 11.18 -15.84 2.75
C THR A 67 10.49 -16.74 1.72
N THR A 68 9.47 -17.50 2.14
CA THR A 68 8.72 -18.42 1.27
C THR A 68 7.49 -17.73 0.70
N LYS A 69 7.38 -17.70 -0.63
CA LYS A 69 6.20 -17.16 -1.31
C LYS A 69 5.05 -18.15 -1.29
N ASN A 70 3.91 -17.73 -0.76
CA ASN A 70 2.68 -18.53 -0.78
C ASN A 70 1.58 -17.81 -1.57
N PRO A 71 1.40 -18.11 -2.87
CA PRO A 71 0.42 -17.41 -3.71
C PRO A 71 -1.03 -17.69 -3.32
N ALA A 72 -1.33 -18.85 -2.73
CA ALA A 72 -2.68 -19.17 -2.27
C ALA A 72 -3.11 -18.25 -1.13
N LYS A 73 -2.23 -18.04 -0.14
CA LYS A 73 -2.46 -17.12 0.98
C LYS A 73 -2.60 -15.66 0.53
N ILE A 74 -1.88 -15.25 -0.52
CA ILE A 74 -2.02 -13.89 -1.09
C ILE A 74 -3.43 -13.69 -1.66
N LYS A 75 -3.94 -14.65 -2.44
CA LYS A 75 -5.29 -14.59 -3.01
C LYS A 75 -6.36 -14.56 -1.93
N GLU A 76 -6.22 -15.42 -0.93
CA GLU A 76 -7.14 -15.48 0.21
C GLU A 76 -7.17 -14.16 0.99
N ALA A 77 -6.00 -13.60 1.31
CA ALA A 77 -5.90 -12.32 2.01
C ALA A 77 -6.57 -11.17 1.23
N ALA A 78 -6.40 -11.13 -0.10
CA ALA A 78 -7.03 -10.11 -0.94
C ALA A 78 -8.56 -10.23 -0.92
N LEU A 79 -9.10 -11.45 -1.03
CA LEU A 79 -10.54 -11.70 -0.95
C LEU A 79 -11.11 -11.28 0.41
N LEU A 80 -10.45 -11.66 1.50
CA LEU A 80 -10.87 -11.28 2.85
C LEU A 80 -10.87 -9.76 3.05
N HIS A 81 -9.90 -9.05 2.45
CA HIS A 81 -9.83 -7.60 2.55
C HIS A 81 -10.95 -6.92 1.75
N ILE A 82 -11.16 -7.33 0.50
CA ILE A 82 -12.20 -6.77 -0.38
C ILE A 82 -13.60 -7.05 0.15
N CYS A 83 -13.83 -8.21 0.78
CA CYS A 83 -15.10 -8.54 1.43
C CYS A 83 -15.32 -7.82 2.77
N GLY A 84 -14.41 -6.93 3.20
CA GLY A 84 -14.51 -6.22 4.48
C GLY A 84 -14.34 -7.10 5.72
N LYS A 85 -13.87 -8.35 5.55
CA LYS A 85 -13.66 -9.32 6.64
C LYS A 85 -12.30 -9.17 7.34
N SER A 86 -11.44 -8.30 6.83
CA SER A 86 -10.14 -7.98 7.43
C SER A 86 -9.79 -6.51 7.26
N THR A 87 -9.13 -5.96 8.27
CA THR A 87 -8.58 -4.61 8.22
C THR A 87 -7.37 -4.55 7.29
N PHE A 88 -7.04 -3.35 6.80
CA PHE A 88 -5.82 -3.14 6.00
C PHE A 88 -4.56 -3.63 6.74
N ARG A 89 -4.52 -3.50 8.07
CA ARG A 89 -3.39 -3.96 8.89
C ARG A 89 -3.25 -5.49 8.87
N GLU A 90 -4.35 -6.22 9.03
CA GLU A 90 -4.37 -7.68 8.99
C GLU A 90 -4.03 -8.21 7.59
N TYR A 91 -4.54 -7.53 6.56
CA TYR A 91 -4.19 -7.78 5.18
C TYR A 91 -2.67 -7.67 4.96
N CYS A 92 -2.04 -6.56 5.36
CA CYS A 92 -0.59 -6.38 5.25
C CYS A 92 0.21 -7.43 6.03
N SER A 93 -0.21 -7.79 7.25
CA SER A 93 0.46 -8.82 8.05
C SER A 93 0.39 -10.18 7.38
N THR A 94 -0.76 -10.52 6.79
CA THR A 94 -0.95 -11.78 6.08
C THR A 94 -0.10 -11.84 4.81
N LEU A 95 -0.05 -10.74 4.05
CA LEU A 95 0.82 -10.62 2.88
C LEU A 95 2.32 -10.73 3.24
N ALA A 96 2.75 -10.06 4.32
CA ALA A 96 4.12 -10.18 4.82
C ALA A 96 4.44 -11.63 5.20
N GLY A 97 3.51 -12.31 5.90
CA GLY A 97 3.63 -13.74 6.23
C GLY A 97 3.60 -14.66 5.01
N ALA A 98 2.99 -14.24 3.90
CA ALA A 98 2.97 -14.96 2.62
C ALA A 98 4.18 -14.67 1.72
N GLY A 99 5.13 -13.85 2.18
CA GLY A 99 6.39 -13.55 1.48
C GLY A 99 6.31 -12.41 0.49
N VAL A 100 5.35 -11.50 0.66
CA VAL A 100 5.28 -10.25 -0.11
C VAL A 100 6.11 -9.17 0.56
N PHE A 101 7.09 -8.65 -0.17
CA PHE A 101 7.98 -7.58 0.30
C PHE A 101 7.67 -6.23 -0.34
N ARG A 102 7.33 -6.23 -1.64
CA ARG A 102 7.06 -5.07 -2.50
C ARG A 102 5.82 -5.34 -3.35
#